data_AF-A0AAV2PYD6-F1
#
_entry.id   AF-A0AAV2PYD6-F1
#
_cell.length_a   1.000
_cell.length_b   1.000
_cell.length_c   1.000
_cell.angle_alpha   90.00
_cell.angle_beta   90.00
_cell.angle_gamma   90.00
#
_symmetry.space_group_name_H-M   'P 1'
#
loop_
_entity.id
_entity.type
_entity.pdbx_description
1 polymer ?
#
loop_
_entity_poly.entity_id
_entity_poly.type
_entity_poly.pdbx_seq_one_letter_code
_entity_poly.pdbx_strand_id
1 'polypeptide(L)'
;MDTEEETSTVLVKFTTKQQHYKLRGTMIGMTISLVIAGKKMVKNVMQKANSDIGELPHFDFIIAGQLLTCTLKERLEEAGLSLEVVLEAEFLETHPPPTPQDSLQHDDWVSTLQCCEEWMATGCYDNTVHLWDLVGLSKGKGEQAHKLTIPAHRAPVKSLTWVNTKDNIKTFISTSIDQTAVIWAWASDSNTVECVSECRGHTQSVECVAVSPSCKYFATGSWDNSLKLWKTDPVNENQAEEEDDDGPDRKKRKGDKKAKTKSSVLTLNGHSENVGGVVWTDERELATASWDHSLRIWDAEIGGMKNQINGNTAFFCLSHSSINKNIIAGCADRFVRLYDPRASGS
;
A
#
# COMPACT_ATOMS: atom_id res chain seq x y z
N MET A 1 -8.21 55.85 -21.22
CA MET A 1 -8.95 55.46 -20.00
C MET A 1 -8.38 54.13 -19.60
N ASP A 2 -7.26 54.21 -18.89
CA ASP A 2 -6.58 53.05 -18.34
C ASP A 2 -7.44 52.54 -17.19
N THR A 3 -7.90 51.30 -17.31
CA THR A 3 -8.55 50.58 -16.21
C THR A 3 -7.48 50.29 -15.18
N GLU A 4 -7.47 51.05 -14.09
CA GLU A 4 -6.76 50.70 -12.87
C GLU A 4 -7.31 49.34 -12.40
N GLU A 5 -6.60 48.25 -12.70
CA GLU A 5 -6.81 46.98 -11.99
C GLU A 5 -6.54 47.26 -10.52
N GLU A 6 -7.57 47.24 -9.69
CA GLU A 6 -7.47 47.33 -8.24
C GLU A 6 -6.51 46.25 -7.74
N THR A 7 -5.26 46.64 -7.48
CA THR A 7 -4.23 45.79 -6.88
C THR A 7 -4.49 45.70 -5.38
N SER A 8 -5.66 45.19 -5.00
CA SER A 8 -5.96 44.91 -3.62
C SER A 8 -5.01 43.80 -3.14
N THR A 9 -4.39 44.04 -1.98
CA THR A 9 -3.37 43.17 -1.39
C THR A 9 -3.86 42.63 -0.07
N VAL A 10 -3.61 41.35 0.19
CA VAL A 10 -3.99 40.67 1.42
C VAL A 10 -2.74 40.17 2.12
N LEU A 11 -2.73 40.25 3.46
CA LEU A 11 -1.66 39.68 4.26
C LEU A 11 -1.83 38.16 4.35
N VAL A 12 -0.83 37.43 3.87
CA VAL A 12 -0.79 35.96 3.92
C VAL A 12 0.34 35.52 4.85
N LYS A 13 0.01 34.64 5.77
CA LYS A 13 0.94 33.93 6.64
C LYS A 13 1.15 32.52 6.10
N PHE A 14 2.38 32.24 5.68
CA PHE A 14 2.73 30.93 5.14
C PHE A 14 3.06 29.94 6.25
N THR A 15 2.46 28.76 6.16
CA THR A 15 2.71 27.63 7.04
C THR A 15 3.04 26.39 6.20
N THR A 16 3.76 25.43 6.78
CA THR A 16 4.02 24.15 6.12
C THR A 16 4.17 23.05 7.15
N LYS A 17 3.73 21.84 6.80
CA LYS A 17 3.99 20.62 7.58
C LYS A 17 5.40 20.07 7.34
N GLN A 18 6.04 20.45 6.23
CA GLN A 18 7.39 20.01 5.87
C GLN A 18 8.45 20.78 6.69
N GLN A 19 9.05 20.13 7.68
CA GLN A 19 9.96 20.80 8.64
C GLN A 19 11.17 21.48 7.97
N HIS A 20 11.68 20.93 6.87
CA HIS A 20 12.81 21.48 6.13
C HIS A 20 12.51 22.81 5.42
N TYR A 21 11.22 23.13 5.22
CA TYR A 21 10.75 24.37 4.61
C TYR A 21 10.12 25.34 5.61
N LYS A 22 10.26 25.09 6.92
CA LYS A 22 9.59 25.87 7.95
C LYS A 22 10.04 27.34 7.94
N LEU A 23 9.11 28.23 7.62
CA LEU A 23 9.30 29.68 7.67
C LEU A 23 9.07 30.21 9.10
N ARG A 24 9.81 31.25 9.50
CA ARG A 24 9.65 31.93 10.80
C ARG A 24 8.45 32.89 10.79
N GLY A 25 7.25 32.38 10.56
CA GLY A 25 5.99 33.13 10.69
C GLY A 25 5.91 34.39 9.84
N THR A 26 6.65 34.47 8.74
CA THR A 26 6.73 35.65 7.88
C THR A 26 5.37 35.95 7.25
N MET A 27 4.88 37.17 7.46
CA MET A 27 3.66 37.68 6.83
C MET A 27 4.04 38.46 5.58
N ILE A 28 3.36 38.18 4.47
CA ILE A 28 3.66 38.78 3.17
C ILE A 28 2.37 39.29 2.55
N GLY A 29 2.40 40.54 2.07
CA GLY A 29 1.32 41.09 1.26
C GLY A 29 1.30 40.43 -0.12
N MET A 30 0.15 39.87 -0.50
CA MET A 30 -0.06 39.22 -1.78
C MET A 30 -1.18 39.91 -2.56
N THR A 31 -0.94 40.19 -3.84
CA THR A 31 -1.96 40.76 -4.72
C THR A 31 -2.99 39.69 -5.10
N ILE A 32 -4.26 40.04 -4.98
CA ILE A 32 -5.38 39.10 -5.10
C ILE A 32 -5.59 38.60 -6.55
N SER A 33 -5.17 39.38 -7.54
CA SER A 33 -5.29 39.07 -8.99
C SER A 33 -4.25 38.07 -9.51
N LEU A 34 -3.26 37.69 -8.70
CA LEU A 34 -2.18 36.81 -9.15
C LEU A 34 -2.66 35.37 -9.31
N VAL A 35 -3.04 35.04 -10.54
CA VAL A 35 -3.15 33.66 -11.04
C VAL A 35 -1.76 33.02 -10.97
N ILE A 36 -1.60 31.95 -10.19
CA ILE A 36 -0.51 30.97 -10.30
C ILE A 36 0.92 31.49 -9.95
N ALA A 37 1.12 32.79 -9.71
CA ALA A 37 2.43 33.35 -9.36
C ALA A 37 2.92 33.00 -7.94
N GLY A 38 2.07 32.42 -7.09
CA GLY A 38 2.46 31.84 -5.80
C GLY A 38 3.61 30.83 -5.93
N LYS A 39 3.69 30.11 -7.07
CA LYS A 39 4.75 29.13 -7.37
C LYS A 39 6.15 29.74 -7.41
N LYS A 40 6.29 31.02 -7.80
CA LYS A 40 7.58 31.75 -7.81
C LYS A 40 7.79 32.60 -6.55
N MET A 41 6.72 33.05 -5.90
CA MET A 41 6.82 33.93 -4.73
C MET A 41 7.40 33.22 -3.50
N VAL A 42 6.97 32.00 -3.18
CA VAL A 42 7.56 31.26 -2.06
C VAL A 42 9.04 30.97 -2.30
N LYS A 43 9.45 30.73 -3.55
CA LYS A 43 10.87 30.61 -3.91
C LYS A 43 11.65 31.88 -3.53
N ASN A 44 11.14 33.06 -3.89
CA ASN A 44 11.77 34.34 -3.55
C ASN A 44 11.76 34.61 -2.03
N VAL A 45 10.72 34.19 -1.32
CA VAL A 45 10.58 34.35 0.13
C VAL A 45 11.53 33.41 0.88
N MET A 46 11.62 32.15 0.43
CA MET A 46 12.54 31.17 1.00
C MET A 46 13.99 31.52 0.71
N GLN A 47 14.33 31.96 -0.51
CA GLN A 47 15.68 32.43 -0.82
C GLN A 47 16.09 33.64 0.02
N LYS A 48 15.14 34.53 0.36
CA LYS A 48 15.38 35.66 1.27
C LYS A 48 15.46 35.25 2.74
N ALA A 49 14.78 34.17 3.14
CA ALA A 49 14.71 33.71 4.52
C ALA A 49 15.83 32.72 4.90
N ASN A 50 16.31 31.91 3.94
CA ASN A 50 17.35 30.90 4.12
C ASN A 50 18.33 30.96 2.93
N SER A 51 19.58 31.31 3.20
CA SER A 51 20.64 31.47 2.19
C SER A 51 21.13 30.18 1.54
N ASP A 52 20.83 29.01 2.14
CA ASP A 52 21.52 27.75 1.84
C ASP A 52 20.63 26.69 1.17
N ILE A 53 19.43 27.05 0.73
CA ILE A 53 18.56 26.10 0.02
C ILE A 53 18.91 26.15 -1.47
N GLY A 54 19.32 25.01 -2.04
CA GLY A 54 19.65 24.85 -3.46
C GLY A 54 18.45 25.08 -4.39
N GLU A 55 18.29 24.24 -5.42
CA GLU A 55 17.16 24.37 -6.34
C GLU A 55 15.84 24.03 -5.62
N LEU A 56 15.06 25.06 -5.31
CA LEU A 56 13.76 24.92 -4.66
C LEU A 56 12.75 24.27 -5.61
N PRO A 57 12.02 23.22 -5.16
CA PRO A 57 10.97 22.61 -5.95
C PRO A 57 9.77 23.56 -6.09
N HIS A 58 8.84 23.18 -6.96
CA HIS A 58 7.58 23.90 -7.12
C HIS A 58 6.68 23.64 -5.90
N PHE A 59 5.87 24.62 -5.52
CA PHE A 59 4.94 24.53 -4.40
C PHE A 59 3.49 24.80 -4.82
N ASP A 60 2.57 24.02 -4.29
CA ASP A 60 1.13 24.28 -4.32
C ASP A 60 0.68 24.80 -2.95
N PHE A 61 -0.49 25.44 -2.92
CA PHE A 61 -1.03 26.12 -1.74
C PHE A 61 -2.38 25.55 -1.37
N ILE A 62 -2.61 25.43 -0.07
CA ILE A 62 -3.90 25.10 0.54
C ILE A 62 -4.35 26.33 1.33
N ILE A 63 -5.54 26.83 1.00
CA ILE A 63 -6.18 27.97 1.66
C ILE A 63 -7.58 27.54 2.07
N ALA A 64 -7.94 27.78 3.34
CA ALA A 64 -9.21 27.33 3.91
C ALA A 64 -9.49 25.82 3.69
N GLY A 65 -8.44 25.00 3.79
CA GLY A 65 -8.54 23.53 3.67
C GLY A 65 -8.68 22.99 2.25
N GLN A 66 -8.61 23.83 1.21
CA GLN A 66 -8.69 23.40 -0.20
C GLN A 66 -7.45 23.83 -0.98
N LEU A 67 -7.05 23.01 -1.96
CA LEU A 67 -5.96 23.33 -2.88
C LEU A 67 -6.34 24.54 -3.74
N LEU A 68 -5.44 25.51 -3.85
CA LEU A 68 -5.64 26.72 -4.63
C LEU A 68 -5.47 26.41 -6.14
N THR A 69 -6.59 26.21 -6.82
CA THR A 69 -6.63 25.95 -8.28
C THR A 69 -7.11 27.16 -9.09
N CYS A 70 -7.59 28.21 -8.44
CA CYS A 70 -8.15 29.43 -9.02
C CYS A 70 -7.39 30.68 -8.53
N THR A 71 -7.89 31.88 -8.83
CA THR A 71 -7.32 33.11 -8.26
C THR A 71 -7.54 33.17 -6.76
N LEU A 72 -6.68 33.93 -6.05
CA LEU A 72 -6.90 34.20 -4.63
C LEU A 72 -8.25 34.90 -4.40
N LYS A 73 -8.70 35.75 -5.35
CA LYS A 73 -10.00 36.44 -5.28
C LYS A 73 -11.15 35.45 -5.19
N GLU A 74 -11.26 34.59 -6.20
CA GLU A 74 -12.33 33.60 -6.32
C GLU A 74 -12.32 32.68 -5.10
N ARG A 75 -11.14 32.25 -4.65
CA ARG A 75 -11.01 31.41 -3.46
C ARG A 75 -11.53 32.09 -2.19
N LEU A 76 -11.30 33.39 -2.04
CA LEU A 76 -11.78 34.15 -0.87
C LEU A 76 -13.28 34.38 -0.92
N GLU A 77 -13.83 34.67 -2.11
CA GLU A 77 -15.27 34.80 -2.33
C GLU A 77 -16.00 33.48 -2.05
N GLU A 78 -15.48 32.34 -2.54
CA GLU A 78 -16.03 31.00 -2.27
C GLU A 78 -15.97 30.62 -0.79
N ALA A 79 -14.88 30.99 -0.10
CA ALA A 79 -14.71 30.72 1.32
C ALA A 79 -15.46 31.70 2.22
N GLY A 80 -16.04 32.78 1.67
CA GLY A 80 -16.67 33.85 2.44
C GLY A 80 -15.70 34.60 3.34
N LEU A 81 -14.43 34.71 2.97
CA LEU A 81 -13.37 35.33 3.77
C LEU A 81 -13.17 36.80 3.38
N SER A 82 -13.03 37.67 4.39
CA SER A 82 -12.73 39.09 4.17
C SER A 82 -11.26 39.31 3.82
N LEU A 83 -11.00 40.31 2.96
CA LEU A 83 -9.66 40.76 2.56
C LEU A 83 -8.88 41.43 3.70
N GLU A 84 -9.58 41.85 4.76
CA GLU A 84 -8.97 42.52 5.93
C GLU A 84 -8.31 41.53 6.91
N VAL A 85 -8.55 40.23 6.73
CA VAL A 85 -8.04 39.18 7.63
C VAL A 85 -6.71 38.63 7.12
N VAL A 86 -5.82 38.31 8.05
CA VAL A 86 -4.59 37.58 7.75
C VAL A 86 -4.96 36.15 7.33
N LEU A 87 -4.65 35.80 6.08
CA LEU A 87 -4.91 34.47 5.55
C LEU A 87 -3.80 33.52 5.94
N GLU A 88 -4.16 32.33 6.39
CA GLU A 88 -3.20 31.24 6.56
C GLU A 88 -3.16 30.40 5.28
N ALA A 89 -2.00 30.38 4.62
CA ALA A 89 -1.76 29.54 3.46
C ALA A 89 -0.77 28.44 3.83
N GLU A 90 -1.24 27.19 3.82
CA GLU A 90 -0.36 26.03 3.92
C GLU A 90 0.26 25.77 2.55
N PHE A 91 1.58 25.60 2.44
CA PHE A 91 2.21 25.24 1.17
C PHE A 91 2.89 23.88 1.25
N LEU A 92 2.89 23.18 0.12
CA LEU A 92 3.40 21.82 -0.04
C LEU A 92 4.13 21.68 -1.38
N GLU A 93 5.14 20.82 -1.41
CA GLU A 93 5.89 20.51 -2.63
C GLU A 93 4.98 19.87 -3.68
N THR A 94 5.03 20.38 -4.92
CA THR A 94 4.32 19.77 -6.03
C THR A 94 5.14 18.63 -6.60
N HIS A 95 4.54 17.45 -6.67
CA HIS A 95 5.11 16.37 -7.46
C HIS A 95 4.67 16.50 -8.92
N PRO A 96 5.60 16.44 -9.89
CA PRO A 96 5.22 16.44 -11.30
C PRO A 96 4.36 15.21 -11.61
N PRO A 97 3.46 15.29 -12.61
CA PRO A 97 2.68 14.14 -13.02
C PRO A 97 3.60 12.98 -13.40
N PRO A 98 3.32 11.74 -12.97
CA PRO A 98 4.15 10.59 -13.30
C PRO A 98 4.12 10.36 -14.82
N THR A 99 5.29 10.23 -15.43
CA THR A 99 5.41 9.90 -16.86
C THR A 99 5.65 8.41 -17.04
N PRO A 100 5.03 7.76 -18.04
CA PRO A 100 5.30 6.36 -18.35
C PRO A 100 6.80 6.15 -18.62
N GLN A 101 7.41 5.17 -17.94
CA GLN A 101 8.83 4.82 -18.13
C GLN A 101 8.99 3.55 -18.96
N ASP A 102 8.33 2.46 -18.55
CA ASP A 102 8.52 1.13 -19.15
C ASP A 102 7.20 0.34 -19.15
N SER A 103 7.13 -0.70 -19.99
CA SER A 103 5.99 -1.61 -20.11
C SER A 103 6.47 -3.06 -20.13
N LEU A 104 6.22 -3.77 -19.04
CA LEU A 104 6.65 -5.16 -18.87
C LEU A 104 5.68 -6.12 -19.54
N GLN A 105 6.19 -6.90 -20.47
CA GLN A 105 5.40 -7.87 -21.22
C GLN A 105 5.20 -9.13 -20.39
N HIS A 106 3.95 -9.59 -20.36
CA HIS A 106 3.52 -10.86 -19.80
C HIS A 106 2.68 -11.59 -20.85
N ASP A 107 2.65 -12.92 -20.80
CA ASP A 107 1.89 -13.73 -21.75
C ASP A 107 0.38 -13.71 -21.47
N ASP A 108 -0.02 -13.35 -20.24
CA ASP A 108 -1.41 -13.25 -19.81
C ASP A 108 -1.62 -12.07 -18.83
N TRP A 109 -2.84 -11.93 -18.29
CA TRP A 109 -3.23 -10.85 -17.39
C TRP A 109 -2.43 -10.88 -16.10
N VAL A 110 -1.90 -9.72 -15.71
CA VAL A 110 -1.25 -9.52 -14.41
C VAL A 110 -2.32 -9.25 -13.36
N SER A 111 -2.41 -10.11 -12.36
CA SER A 111 -3.41 -10.03 -11.29
C SER A 111 -2.96 -9.15 -10.12
N THR A 112 -1.67 -9.18 -9.80
CA THR A 112 -1.11 -8.55 -8.61
C THR A 112 0.30 -8.07 -8.90
N LEU A 113 0.67 -6.97 -8.26
CA LEU A 113 2.00 -6.39 -8.32
C LEU A 113 2.36 -5.90 -6.93
N GLN A 114 3.56 -6.27 -6.47
CA GLN A 114 4.08 -5.72 -5.24
C GLN A 114 5.58 -5.45 -5.33
N CYS A 115 5.95 -4.24 -4.95
CA CYS A 115 7.33 -3.80 -4.86
C CYS A 115 7.88 -4.01 -3.45
N CYS A 116 9.15 -4.36 -3.38
CA CYS A 116 9.96 -4.30 -2.18
C CYS A 116 11.36 -3.81 -2.51
N GLU A 117 11.73 -2.64 -1.99
CA GLU A 117 13.08 -2.07 -2.12
C GLU A 117 13.53 -2.07 -3.58
N GLU A 118 14.43 -2.98 -3.95
CA GLU A 118 15.02 -3.12 -5.29
C GLU A 118 14.31 -4.16 -6.18
N TRP A 119 13.31 -4.85 -5.65
CA TRP A 119 12.64 -5.97 -6.31
C TRP A 119 11.15 -5.72 -6.50
N MET A 120 10.59 -6.27 -7.56
CA MET A 120 9.16 -6.27 -7.80
C MET A 120 8.72 -7.68 -8.16
N ALA A 121 7.62 -8.11 -7.57
CA ALA A 121 6.99 -9.38 -7.85
C ALA A 121 5.64 -9.16 -8.51
N THR A 122 5.37 -9.86 -9.60
CA THR A 122 4.08 -9.84 -10.29
C THR A 122 3.49 -11.23 -10.36
N GLY A 123 2.19 -11.35 -10.09
CA GLY A 123 1.43 -12.59 -10.26
C GLY A 123 0.64 -12.53 -11.56
N CYS A 124 0.63 -13.64 -12.29
CA CYS A 124 0.01 -13.72 -13.62
C CYS A 124 -1.10 -14.79 -13.63
N TYR A 125 -2.05 -14.62 -14.55
CA TYR A 125 -3.13 -15.57 -14.80
C TYR A 125 -2.66 -16.86 -15.49
N ASP A 126 -1.44 -16.89 -16.01
CA ASP A 126 -0.75 -18.09 -16.51
C ASP A 126 -0.27 -19.06 -15.41
N ASN A 127 -0.64 -18.79 -14.15
CA ASN A 127 -0.28 -19.52 -12.93
C ASN A 127 1.15 -19.27 -12.42
N THR A 128 1.87 -18.32 -13.01
CA THR A 128 3.26 -18.00 -12.66
C THR A 128 3.37 -16.73 -11.82
N VAL A 129 4.50 -16.63 -11.13
CA VAL A 129 4.97 -15.41 -10.47
C VAL A 129 6.28 -15.00 -11.11
N HIS A 130 6.40 -13.74 -11.49
CA HIS A 130 7.63 -13.18 -12.05
C HIS A 130 8.31 -12.27 -11.05
N LEU A 131 9.64 -12.33 -11.00
CA LEU A 131 10.48 -11.43 -10.21
C LEU A 131 11.27 -10.50 -11.14
N TRP A 132 11.27 -9.21 -10.79
CA TRP A 132 11.84 -8.12 -11.57
C TRP A 132 12.75 -7.25 -10.72
N ASP A 133 13.80 -6.73 -11.35
CA ASP A 133 14.79 -5.82 -10.76
C ASP A 133 14.39 -4.35 -11.00
N LEU A 134 13.97 -3.65 -9.94
CA LEU A 134 13.57 -2.25 -10.00
C LEU A 134 14.73 -1.31 -10.35
N VAL A 135 15.95 -1.64 -9.93
CA VAL A 135 17.13 -0.85 -10.27
C VAL A 135 17.42 -0.97 -11.77
N GLY A 136 17.26 -2.17 -12.33
CA GLY A 136 17.28 -2.39 -13.78
C GLY A 136 16.18 -1.61 -14.52
N LEU A 137 14.95 -1.68 -14.01
CA LEU A 137 13.77 -1.01 -14.60
C LEU A 137 13.93 0.51 -14.65
N SER A 138 14.38 1.12 -13.55
CA SER A 138 14.61 2.58 -13.48
C SER A 138 15.64 3.08 -14.50
N LYS A 139 16.52 2.20 -14.99
CA LYS A 139 17.52 2.51 -16.02
C LYS A 139 17.01 2.25 -17.45
N GLY A 140 15.73 1.97 -17.64
CA GLY A 140 15.12 1.70 -18.94
C GLY A 140 15.51 0.35 -19.55
N LYS A 141 15.82 -0.65 -18.71
CA LYS A 141 16.21 -1.99 -19.14
C LYS A 141 15.08 -3.02 -18.94
N GLY A 142 13.87 -2.73 -19.44
CA GLY A 142 12.65 -3.52 -19.23
C GLY A 142 12.82 -5.03 -19.27
N GLU A 143 13.12 -5.60 -20.44
CA GLU A 143 13.26 -7.06 -20.60
C GLU A 143 14.43 -7.65 -19.81
N GLN A 144 15.54 -6.93 -19.68
CA GLN A 144 16.72 -7.40 -18.93
C GLN A 144 16.53 -7.32 -17.41
N ALA A 145 15.47 -6.65 -16.95
CA ALA A 145 15.12 -6.59 -15.55
C ALA A 145 14.33 -7.82 -15.08
N HIS A 146 13.81 -8.65 -15.99
CA HIS A 146 13.22 -9.93 -15.66
C HIS A 146 14.30 -10.88 -15.12
N LYS A 147 14.11 -11.43 -13.92
CA LYS A 147 15.09 -12.34 -13.30
C LYS A 147 14.64 -13.79 -13.30
N LEU A 148 13.36 -14.02 -13.02
CA LEU A 148 12.87 -15.35 -12.77
C LEU A 148 11.37 -15.45 -13.04
N THR A 149 10.97 -16.57 -13.63
CA THR A 149 9.58 -17.01 -13.73
C THR A 149 9.41 -18.25 -12.87
N ILE A 150 8.47 -18.20 -11.93
CA ILE A 150 8.22 -19.25 -10.96
C ILE A 150 6.87 -19.88 -11.33
N PRO A 151 6.81 -21.17 -11.68
CA PRO A 151 5.55 -21.89 -11.83
C PRO A 151 4.94 -22.10 -10.44
N ALA A 152 4.24 -21.07 -9.96
CA ALA A 152 3.88 -20.96 -8.55
C ALA A 152 2.68 -21.84 -8.19
N HIS A 153 1.67 -21.86 -9.05
CA HIS A 153 0.37 -22.46 -8.73
C HIS A 153 -0.16 -23.35 -9.85
N ARG A 154 -1.23 -24.10 -9.56
CA ARG A 154 -1.94 -24.92 -10.56
C ARG A 154 -3.06 -24.16 -11.27
N ALA A 155 -3.39 -22.99 -10.76
CA ALA A 155 -4.44 -22.10 -11.26
C ALA A 155 -3.97 -20.64 -11.11
N PRO A 156 -4.69 -19.67 -11.70
CA PRO A 156 -4.27 -18.27 -11.74
C PRO A 156 -3.88 -17.71 -10.37
N VAL A 157 -2.79 -16.97 -10.33
CA VAL A 157 -2.36 -16.25 -9.12
C VAL A 157 -3.29 -15.07 -8.92
N LYS A 158 -3.71 -14.82 -7.68
CA LYS A 158 -4.68 -13.78 -7.33
C LYS A 158 -4.07 -12.62 -6.57
N SER A 159 -3.25 -12.91 -5.56
CA SER A 159 -2.61 -11.89 -4.73
C SER A 159 -1.24 -12.35 -4.26
N LEU A 160 -0.33 -11.40 -4.05
CA LEU A 160 1.05 -11.62 -3.65
C LEU A 160 1.48 -10.59 -2.60
N THR A 161 2.26 -11.03 -1.62
CA THR A 161 2.82 -10.15 -0.60
C THR A 161 4.19 -10.61 -0.10
N TRP A 162 5.13 -9.68 0.07
CA TRP A 162 6.45 -9.87 0.65
C TRP A 162 6.32 -9.98 2.18
N VAL A 163 7.00 -10.96 2.76
CA VAL A 163 7.05 -11.20 4.21
C VAL A 163 8.35 -10.68 4.77
N ASN A 164 9.48 -11.14 4.24
CA ASN A 164 10.80 -10.74 4.70
C ASN A 164 11.67 -10.39 3.49
N THR A 165 12.33 -9.24 3.59
CA THR A 165 13.00 -8.61 2.47
C THR A 165 14.40 -8.13 2.83
N LYS A 166 14.73 -8.12 4.12
CA LYS A 166 15.99 -7.57 4.65
C LYS A 166 17.15 -8.55 4.56
N ASP A 167 16.84 -9.84 4.46
CA ASP A 167 17.84 -10.90 4.41
C ASP A 167 18.20 -11.26 2.95
N ASN A 168 19.31 -12.01 2.80
CA ASN A 168 19.71 -12.58 1.51
C ASN A 168 18.63 -13.52 0.95
N ILE A 169 17.93 -14.21 1.84
CA ILE A 169 16.76 -15.04 1.54
C ILE A 169 15.51 -14.18 1.75
N LYS A 170 14.87 -13.80 0.66
CA LYS A 170 13.62 -13.04 0.67
C LYS A 170 12.45 -14.01 0.67
N THR A 171 11.48 -13.76 1.52
CA THR A 171 10.28 -14.60 1.65
C THR A 171 9.07 -13.84 1.15
N PHE A 172 8.25 -14.47 0.32
CA PHE A 172 6.98 -13.92 -0.14
C PHE A 172 5.89 -14.99 -0.18
N ILE A 173 4.65 -14.55 -0.23
CA ILE A 173 3.46 -15.40 -0.24
C ILE A 173 2.69 -15.11 -1.52
N SER A 174 2.29 -16.17 -2.21
CA SER A 174 1.35 -16.10 -3.33
C SER A 174 0.07 -16.85 -2.99
N THR A 175 -1.05 -16.37 -3.52
CA THR A 175 -2.38 -16.97 -3.36
C THR A 175 -3.01 -17.20 -4.72
N SER A 176 -3.87 -18.22 -4.83
CA SER A 176 -4.41 -18.65 -6.12
C SER A 176 -5.85 -19.15 -6.02
N ILE A 177 -6.47 -19.25 -7.21
CA ILE A 177 -7.74 -19.95 -7.45
C ILE A 177 -7.65 -21.44 -7.07
N ASP A 178 -6.44 -22.03 -7.01
CA ASP A 178 -6.23 -23.42 -6.61
C ASP A 178 -6.50 -23.71 -5.13
N GLN A 179 -7.04 -22.72 -4.39
CA GLN A 179 -7.43 -22.79 -2.98
C GLN A 179 -6.24 -22.83 -2.01
N THR A 180 -5.03 -22.55 -2.50
CA THR A 180 -3.81 -22.59 -1.71
C THR A 180 -3.18 -21.21 -1.57
N ALA A 181 -2.50 -21.02 -0.45
CA ALA A 181 -1.50 -19.98 -0.30
C ALA A 181 -0.13 -20.65 -0.18
N VAL A 182 0.88 -20.19 -0.90
CA VAL A 182 2.21 -20.80 -0.90
C VAL A 182 3.22 -19.79 -0.39
N ILE A 183 4.07 -20.24 0.55
CA ILE A 183 5.19 -19.47 1.08
C ILE A 183 6.44 -19.87 0.31
N TRP A 184 7.11 -18.89 -0.27
CA TRP A 184 8.30 -19.04 -1.09
C TRP A 184 9.51 -18.41 -0.40
N ALA A 185 10.64 -19.10 -0.45
CA ALA A 185 11.94 -18.55 -0.10
C ALA A 185 12.75 -18.37 -1.37
N TRP A 186 13.21 -17.15 -1.61
CA TRP A 186 14.01 -16.78 -2.77
C TRP A 186 15.38 -16.28 -2.32
N ALA A 187 16.42 -17.00 -2.69
CA ALA A 187 17.79 -16.56 -2.46
C ALA A 187 18.22 -15.64 -3.61
N SER A 188 18.42 -14.36 -3.29
CA SER A 188 18.74 -13.33 -4.28
C SER A 188 20.10 -13.57 -4.97
N ASP A 189 21.07 -14.16 -4.26
CA ASP A 189 22.43 -14.36 -4.74
C ASP A 189 22.54 -15.51 -5.75
N SER A 190 21.84 -16.62 -5.49
CA SER A 190 21.82 -17.81 -6.34
C SER A 190 20.66 -17.82 -7.34
N ASN A 191 19.72 -16.87 -7.21
CA ASN A 191 18.46 -16.81 -7.94
C ASN A 191 17.66 -18.13 -7.87
N THR A 192 17.74 -18.83 -6.73
CA THR A 192 17.02 -20.09 -6.50
C THR A 192 15.79 -19.83 -5.66
N VAL A 193 14.67 -20.44 -6.06
CA VAL A 193 13.40 -20.38 -5.33
C VAL A 193 13.07 -21.75 -4.78
N GLU A 194 12.72 -21.79 -3.50
CA GLU A 194 12.24 -22.98 -2.82
C GLU A 194 10.80 -22.76 -2.32
N CYS A 195 9.95 -23.76 -2.55
CA CYS A 195 8.62 -23.81 -1.95
C CYS A 195 8.75 -24.28 -0.51
N VAL A 196 8.58 -23.36 0.44
CA VAL A 196 8.76 -23.63 1.88
C VAL A 196 7.54 -24.36 2.42
N SER A 197 6.35 -23.85 2.12
CA SER A 197 5.12 -24.40 2.66
C SER A 197 3.91 -24.13 1.77
N GLU A 198 3.05 -25.14 1.69
CA GLU A 198 1.77 -25.07 1.01
C GLU A 198 0.66 -25.01 2.05
N CYS A 199 -0.03 -23.88 2.13
CA CYS A 199 -1.08 -23.61 3.11
C CYS A 199 -2.42 -24.02 2.51
N ARG A 200 -2.98 -25.11 3.05
CA ARG A 200 -4.26 -25.68 2.61
C ARG A 200 -5.31 -25.56 3.70
N GLY A 201 -6.51 -25.13 3.31
CA GLY A 201 -7.62 -25.02 4.25
C GLY A 201 -8.81 -24.21 3.74
N HIS A 202 -8.62 -23.33 2.76
CA HIS A 202 -9.74 -22.72 2.04
C HIS A 202 -10.44 -23.74 1.15
N THR A 203 -11.73 -23.51 0.90
CA THR A 203 -12.57 -24.39 0.07
C THR A 203 -12.86 -23.81 -1.31
N GLN A 204 -12.48 -22.55 -1.53
CA GLN A 204 -12.63 -21.83 -2.80
C GLN A 204 -11.40 -20.93 -3.05
N SER A 205 -11.43 -20.17 -4.14
CA SER A 205 -10.36 -19.26 -4.55
C SER A 205 -9.91 -18.34 -3.42
N VAL A 206 -8.60 -18.20 -3.24
CA VAL A 206 -8.01 -17.27 -2.26
C VAL A 206 -7.71 -15.97 -2.98
N GLU A 207 -8.42 -14.90 -2.62
CA GLU A 207 -8.42 -13.64 -3.38
C GLU A 207 -7.42 -12.62 -2.87
N CYS A 208 -7.16 -12.60 -1.57
CA CYS A 208 -6.33 -11.58 -0.96
C CYS A 208 -5.47 -12.15 0.17
N VAL A 209 -4.32 -11.53 0.39
CA VAL A 209 -3.38 -11.88 1.45
C VAL A 209 -2.75 -10.63 2.05
N ALA A 210 -2.54 -10.64 3.37
CA ALA A 210 -1.81 -9.58 4.07
C ALA A 210 -0.97 -10.14 5.21
N VAL A 211 0.21 -9.55 5.41
CA VAL A 211 1.18 -9.96 6.43
C VAL A 211 1.10 -9.02 7.64
N SER A 212 1.21 -9.58 8.85
CA SER A 212 1.29 -8.81 10.09
C SER A 212 2.53 -7.92 10.10
N PRO A 213 2.55 -6.74 10.76
CA PRO A 213 3.74 -5.88 10.75
C PRO A 213 5.01 -6.54 11.37
N SER A 214 4.86 -7.52 12.27
CA SER A 214 5.95 -8.32 12.83
C SER A 214 6.38 -9.49 11.95
N CYS A 215 5.70 -9.69 10.81
CA CYS A 215 5.91 -10.77 9.86
C CYS A 215 5.78 -12.19 10.45
N LYS A 216 5.11 -12.36 11.60
CA LYS A 216 4.88 -13.67 12.26
C LYS A 216 3.62 -14.37 11.77
N TYR A 217 2.65 -13.59 11.30
CA TYR A 217 1.38 -14.11 10.83
C TYR A 217 1.03 -13.50 9.48
N PHE A 218 0.20 -14.22 8.73
CA PHE A 218 -0.46 -13.67 7.56
C PHE A 218 -1.91 -14.13 7.55
N ALA A 219 -2.75 -13.30 6.96
CA ALA A 219 -4.18 -13.53 6.85
C ALA A 219 -4.57 -13.63 5.37
N THR A 220 -5.48 -14.55 5.06
CA THR A 220 -5.99 -14.78 3.70
C THR A 220 -7.50 -14.69 3.67
N GLY A 221 -8.04 -13.96 2.68
CA GLY A 221 -9.47 -13.90 2.39
C GLY A 221 -9.81 -14.70 1.14
N SER A 222 -10.98 -15.33 1.14
CA SER A 222 -11.42 -16.24 0.09
C SER A 222 -12.88 -16.05 -0.30
N TRP A 223 -13.23 -16.59 -1.47
CA TRP A 223 -14.60 -16.80 -1.93
C TRP A 223 -15.42 -17.76 -1.07
N ASP A 224 -14.79 -18.50 -0.15
CA ASP A 224 -15.50 -19.34 0.82
C ASP A 224 -16.08 -18.57 2.02
N ASN A 225 -16.07 -17.24 1.95
CA ASN A 225 -16.59 -16.30 2.96
C ASN A 225 -15.81 -16.33 4.29
N SER A 226 -14.67 -17.03 4.33
CA SER A 226 -13.83 -17.14 5.52
C SER A 226 -12.56 -16.30 5.38
N LEU A 227 -12.10 -15.81 6.52
CA LEU A 227 -10.76 -15.27 6.71
C LEU A 227 -9.95 -16.30 7.49
N LYS A 228 -8.77 -16.67 7.00
CA LYS A 228 -7.88 -17.61 7.71
C LYS A 228 -6.59 -16.94 8.11
N LEU A 229 -6.14 -17.24 9.33
CA LEU A 229 -4.86 -16.80 9.87
C LEU A 229 -3.87 -17.95 9.86
N TRP A 230 -2.63 -17.64 9.50
CA TRP A 230 -1.55 -18.60 9.32
C TRP A 230 -0.27 -18.08 9.96
N LYS A 231 0.61 -18.99 10.39
CA LYS A 231 1.98 -18.63 10.79
C LYS A 231 2.86 -18.56 9.55
N THR A 232 3.64 -17.50 9.46
CA THR A 232 4.59 -17.32 8.35
C THR A 232 5.81 -18.24 8.47
N ASP A 233 6.09 -18.83 9.65
CA ASP A 233 7.35 -19.49 10.06
C ASP A 233 8.49 -19.17 9.08
N PRO A 234 9.14 -17.99 9.23
CA PRO A 234 10.22 -17.60 8.36
C PRO A 234 11.27 -18.71 8.36
N VAL A 235 11.90 -18.94 7.21
CA VAL A 235 13.02 -19.87 7.09
C VAL A 235 14.17 -19.30 7.92
N ASN A 236 14.20 -19.61 9.21
CA ASN A 236 15.36 -19.39 10.04
C ASN A 236 16.37 -20.46 9.64
N GLU A 237 17.59 -20.05 9.28
CA GLU A 237 18.71 -20.95 8.95
C GLU A 237 18.95 -22.03 10.02
N ASN A 238 18.49 -21.79 11.26
CA ASN A 238 18.69 -22.65 12.43
C ASN A 238 17.62 -23.75 12.65
N GLN A 239 16.63 -23.94 11.77
CA GLN A 239 15.63 -25.03 11.91
C GLN A 239 15.94 -26.28 11.09
N ALA A 240 17.19 -26.45 10.65
CA ALA A 240 17.61 -27.65 9.91
C ALA A 240 18.04 -28.84 10.81
N GLU A 241 18.10 -28.69 12.13
CA GLU A 241 18.75 -29.69 13.01
C GLU A 241 17.91 -30.30 14.14
N GLU A 242 16.66 -29.87 14.38
CA GLU A 242 15.82 -30.48 15.42
C GLU A 242 14.51 -31.00 14.85
N GLU A 243 14.54 -32.22 14.30
CA GLU A 243 13.49 -33.25 14.34
C GLU A 243 13.95 -34.45 13.49
N ASP A 244 14.82 -35.29 14.06
CA ASP A 244 15.08 -36.67 13.62
C ASP A 244 15.39 -37.49 14.89
N ASP A 245 14.37 -37.75 15.73
CA ASP A 245 14.37 -38.88 16.65
C ASP A 245 13.37 -39.92 16.13
N ASP A 246 13.80 -40.71 15.15
CA ASP A 246 13.14 -41.99 14.86
C ASP A 246 14.08 -42.98 14.14
N GLY A 247 14.53 -44.01 14.88
CA GLY A 247 14.83 -45.37 14.42
C GLY A 247 15.95 -45.62 13.38
N PRO A 248 16.93 -46.51 13.65
CA PRO A 248 17.98 -46.85 12.70
C PRO A 248 17.49 -47.92 11.71
N ASP A 249 16.86 -47.52 10.61
CA ASP A 249 17.03 -48.19 9.30
C ASP A 249 16.11 -47.60 8.23
N ARG A 250 16.65 -46.70 7.39
CA ARG A 250 16.28 -46.58 5.97
C ARG A 250 17.27 -45.70 5.21
N LYS A 251 17.97 -46.33 4.27
CA LYS A 251 18.88 -45.69 3.30
C LYS A 251 18.22 -44.48 2.61
N LYS A 252 18.78 -43.29 2.81
CA LYS A 252 18.41 -42.02 2.15
C LYS A 252 18.46 -42.16 0.63
N ARG A 253 17.30 -42.29 -0.01
CA ARG A 253 17.11 -41.88 -1.41
C ARG A 253 16.92 -40.36 -1.41
N LYS A 254 17.78 -39.65 -2.15
CA LYS A 254 17.72 -38.20 -2.39
C LYS A 254 16.50 -37.89 -3.26
N GLY A 255 15.31 -37.95 -2.68
CA GLY A 255 14.04 -37.53 -3.29
C GLY A 255 13.76 -36.07 -2.96
N ASP A 256 13.13 -35.35 -3.90
CA ASP A 256 12.74 -33.95 -3.77
C ASP A 256 12.16 -33.64 -2.39
N LYS A 257 12.70 -32.63 -1.71
CA LYS A 257 12.15 -32.11 -0.45
C LYS A 257 10.73 -31.64 -0.73
N LYS A 258 9.74 -32.46 -0.37
CA LYS A 258 8.33 -32.14 -0.53
C LYS A 258 7.98 -30.96 0.39
N ALA A 259 7.38 -29.91 -0.19
CA ALA A 259 6.96 -28.73 0.57
C ALA A 259 6.07 -29.13 1.77
N LYS A 260 6.28 -28.49 2.92
CA LYS A 260 5.51 -28.79 4.14
C LYS A 260 4.08 -28.29 3.97
N THR A 261 3.08 -29.15 4.15
CA THR A 261 1.67 -28.72 4.13
C THR A 261 1.30 -28.11 5.49
N LYS A 262 0.82 -26.87 5.50
CA LYS A 262 0.38 -26.16 6.72
C LYS A 262 -1.14 -26.01 6.76
N SER A 263 -1.71 -26.13 7.94
CA SER A 263 -3.12 -25.82 8.24
C SER A 263 -3.24 -24.43 8.87
N SER A 264 -4.41 -23.79 8.73
CA SER A 264 -4.69 -22.49 9.34
C SER A 264 -4.67 -22.58 10.86
N VAL A 265 -4.13 -21.56 11.53
CA VAL A 265 -4.15 -21.42 12.99
C VAL A 265 -5.55 -21.07 13.48
N LEU A 266 -6.21 -20.17 12.75
CA LEU A 266 -7.51 -19.63 13.12
C LEU A 266 -8.35 -19.45 11.85
N THR A 267 -9.64 -19.78 11.96
CA THR A 267 -10.62 -19.53 10.90
C THR A 267 -11.67 -18.58 11.45
N LEU A 268 -11.79 -17.42 10.83
CA LEU A 268 -12.70 -16.35 11.17
C LEU A 268 -13.86 -16.36 10.17
N ASN A 269 -14.99 -16.87 10.64
CA ASN A 269 -16.22 -16.91 9.88
C ASN A 269 -17.10 -15.75 10.32
N GLY A 270 -17.68 -15.05 9.35
CA GLY A 270 -18.71 -14.06 9.65
C GLY A 270 -19.20 -13.33 8.42
N HIS A 271 -18.35 -13.11 7.42
CA HIS A 271 -18.79 -12.61 6.13
C HIS A 271 -19.78 -13.57 5.47
N SER A 272 -20.74 -13.04 4.72
CA SER A 272 -21.71 -13.85 3.98
C SER A 272 -21.34 -14.03 2.50
N GLU A 273 -20.34 -13.29 2.03
CA GLU A 273 -19.87 -13.29 0.64
C GLU A 273 -18.34 -13.16 0.59
N ASN A 274 -17.78 -13.21 -0.62
CA ASN A 274 -16.35 -13.16 -0.88
C ASN A 274 -15.60 -12.06 -0.09
N VAL A 275 -14.48 -12.45 0.52
CA VAL A 275 -13.55 -11.53 1.18
C VAL A 275 -12.51 -11.06 0.17
N GLY A 276 -12.79 -9.92 -0.46
CA GLY A 276 -11.96 -9.35 -1.54
C GLY A 276 -10.72 -8.61 -1.06
N GLY A 277 -10.70 -8.14 0.20
CA GLY A 277 -9.57 -7.39 0.75
C GLY A 277 -9.33 -7.70 2.22
N VAL A 278 -8.05 -7.78 2.59
CA VAL A 278 -7.59 -7.93 3.98
C VAL A 278 -6.41 -7.00 4.21
N VAL A 279 -6.37 -6.34 5.37
CA VAL A 279 -5.24 -5.51 5.78
C VAL A 279 -5.06 -5.58 7.29
N TRP A 280 -3.80 -5.63 7.74
CA TRP A 280 -3.47 -5.50 9.15
C TRP A 280 -3.47 -4.02 9.55
N THR A 281 -4.22 -3.66 10.59
CA THR A 281 -4.19 -2.32 11.16
C THR A 281 -3.09 -2.20 12.22
N ASP A 282 -2.96 -3.24 13.05
CA ASP A 282 -1.92 -3.43 14.07
C ASP A 282 -1.61 -4.94 14.20
N GLU A 283 -0.70 -5.36 15.09
CA GLU A 283 -0.35 -6.79 15.28
C GLU A 283 -1.51 -7.71 15.68
N ARG A 284 -2.52 -7.13 16.33
CA ARG A 284 -3.67 -7.86 16.89
C ARG A 284 -4.97 -7.59 16.16
N GLU A 285 -4.95 -6.67 15.19
CA GLU A 285 -6.16 -6.18 14.55
C GLU A 285 -6.07 -6.26 13.03
N LEU A 286 -7.15 -6.77 12.46
CA LEU A 286 -7.32 -7.03 11.04
C LEU A 286 -8.57 -6.33 10.55
N ALA A 287 -8.51 -5.71 9.39
CA ALA A 287 -9.66 -5.20 8.68
C ALA A 287 -9.91 -6.02 7.42
N THR A 288 -11.15 -6.38 7.16
CA THR A 288 -11.58 -7.08 5.95
C THR A 288 -12.67 -6.33 5.21
N ALA A 289 -12.63 -6.44 3.88
CA ALA A 289 -13.64 -5.96 2.97
C ALA A 289 -14.28 -7.16 2.27
N SER A 290 -15.61 -7.15 2.23
CA SER A 290 -16.37 -8.19 1.57
C SER A 290 -17.42 -7.63 0.62
N TRP A 291 -17.82 -8.51 -0.28
CA TRP A 291 -18.91 -8.28 -1.22
C TRP A 291 -20.28 -8.31 -0.53
N ASP A 292 -20.35 -8.65 0.76
CA ASP A 292 -21.54 -8.55 1.61
C ASP A 292 -21.89 -7.12 2.04
N HIS A 293 -21.20 -6.12 1.47
CA HIS A 293 -21.34 -4.70 1.79
C HIS A 293 -20.90 -4.36 3.22
N SER A 294 -20.10 -5.20 3.86
CA SER A 294 -19.54 -4.93 5.19
C SER A 294 -18.01 -4.81 5.17
N LEU A 295 -17.52 -3.86 5.95
CA LEU A 295 -16.15 -3.87 6.45
C LEU A 295 -16.18 -4.41 7.88
N ARG A 296 -15.25 -5.30 8.20
CA ARG A 296 -15.19 -5.90 9.54
C ARG A 296 -13.81 -5.73 10.13
N ILE A 297 -13.77 -5.39 11.40
CA ILE A 297 -12.56 -5.33 12.20
C ILE A 297 -12.54 -6.54 13.12
N TRP A 298 -11.45 -7.29 13.10
CA TRP A 298 -11.26 -8.55 13.81
C TRP A 298 -10.13 -8.43 14.82
N ASP A 299 -10.27 -9.15 15.93
CA ASP A 299 -9.17 -9.44 16.85
C ASP A 299 -8.49 -10.74 16.43
N ALA A 300 -7.21 -10.67 16.08
CA ALA A 300 -6.42 -11.82 15.64
C ALA A 300 -6.04 -12.78 16.78
N GLU A 301 -5.99 -12.32 18.04
CA GLU A 301 -5.64 -13.17 19.19
C GLU A 301 -6.86 -13.94 19.70
N ILE A 302 -8.00 -13.26 19.81
CA ILE A 302 -9.24 -13.83 20.34
C ILE A 302 -10.01 -14.57 19.23
N GLY A 303 -9.82 -14.15 17.98
CA GLY A 303 -10.61 -14.62 16.85
C GLY A 303 -12.05 -14.14 16.83
N GLY A 304 -12.30 -13.00 17.47
CA GLY A 304 -13.60 -12.37 17.54
C GLY A 304 -13.70 -11.19 16.57
N MET A 305 -14.92 -10.92 16.11
CA MET A 305 -15.23 -9.69 15.40
C MET A 305 -15.42 -8.56 16.41
N LYS A 306 -14.67 -7.46 16.27
CA LYS A 306 -14.76 -6.27 17.13
C LYS A 306 -15.81 -5.29 16.66
N ASN A 307 -15.79 -4.97 15.37
CA ASN A 307 -16.62 -3.92 14.81
C ASN A 307 -17.09 -4.27 13.40
N GLN A 308 -18.28 -3.78 13.03
CA GLN A 308 -18.85 -3.89 11.70
C GLN A 308 -19.19 -2.49 11.18
N ILE A 309 -18.77 -2.20 9.96
CA ILE A 309 -19.21 -1.00 9.23
C ILE A 309 -19.96 -1.50 8.01
N ASN A 310 -21.27 -1.26 7.99
CA ASN A 310 -22.12 -1.61 6.84
C ASN A 310 -22.16 -0.43 5.87
N GLY A 311 -21.80 -0.71 4.62
CA GLY A 311 -22.00 0.18 3.50
C GLY A 311 -23.26 -0.16 2.72
N ASN A 312 -23.57 0.67 1.72
CA ASN A 312 -24.67 0.42 0.80
C ASN A 312 -24.24 -0.38 -0.45
N THR A 313 -22.93 -0.58 -0.62
CA THR A 313 -22.33 -1.19 -1.82
C THR A 313 -21.20 -2.14 -1.43
N ALA A 314 -20.88 -3.08 -2.32
CA ALA A 314 -19.83 -4.06 -2.13
C ALA A 314 -18.44 -3.41 -2.03
N PHE A 315 -17.61 -3.94 -1.13
CA PHE A 315 -16.23 -3.53 -0.96
C PHE A 315 -15.29 -4.55 -1.62
N PHE A 316 -14.33 -4.05 -2.41
CA PHE A 316 -13.41 -4.90 -3.17
C PHE A 316 -12.01 -4.96 -2.57
N CYS A 317 -11.50 -3.85 -2.03
CA CYS A 317 -10.13 -3.75 -1.55
C CYS A 317 -10.03 -2.79 -0.35
N LEU A 318 -8.96 -2.96 0.43
CA LEU A 318 -8.64 -2.14 1.58
C LEU A 318 -7.18 -1.70 1.55
N SER A 319 -6.92 -0.52 2.12
CA SER A 319 -5.59 -0.05 2.45
C SER A 319 -5.62 0.67 3.80
N HIS A 320 -4.59 0.47 4.62
CA HIS A 320 -4.47 1.08 5.93
C HIS A 320 -3.28 2.05 5.95
N SER A 321 -3.47 3.22 6.56
CA SER A 321 -2.39 4.17 6.79
C SER A 321 -1.95 4.14 8.24
N SER A 322 -0.68 3.82 8.46
CA SER A 322 -0.08 3.76 9.80
C SER A 322 0.00 5.14 10.49
N ILE A 323 -0.03 6.23 9.72
CA ILE A 323 0.12 7.61 10.21
C ILE A 323 -1.18 8.10 10.85
N ASN A 324 -2.31 7.96 10.14
CA ASN A 324 -3.61 8.46 10.62
C ASN A 324 -4.48 7.38 11.25
N LYS A 325 -4.08 6.10 11.13
CA LYS A 325 -4.84 4.92 11.58
C LYS A 325 -6.20 4.75 10.89
N ASN A 326 -6.38 5.41 9.74
CA ASN A 326 -7.59 5.29 8.93
C ASN A 326 -7.42 4.20 7.88
N ILE A 327 -8.56 3.70 7.42
CA ILE A 327 -8.68 2.69 6.40
C ILE A 327 -9.35 3.31 5.18
N ILE A 328 -8.81 3.05 4.00
CA ILE A 328 -9.41 3.41 2.73
C ILE A 328 -10.01 2.14 2.13
N ALA A 329 -11.26 2.22 1.68
CA ALA A 329 -11.95 1.11 1.02
C ALA A 329 -12.40 1.49 -0.39
N GLY A 330 -12.12 0.58 -1.34
CA GLY A 330 -12.63 0.64 -2.70
C GLY A 330 -14.02 0.01 -2.80
N CYS A 331 -14.99 0.76 -3.30
CA CYS A 331 -16.39 0.35 -3.37
C CYS A 331 -16.84 0.15 -4.83
N ALA A 332 -17.94 -0.59 -5.02
CA ALA A 332 -18.53 -0.83 -6.35
C ALA A 332 -19.13 0.41 -7.02
N ASP A 333 -19.45 1.47 -6.27
CA ASP A 333 -20.05 2.70 -6.79
C ASP A 333 -19.04 3.72 -7.37
N ARG A 334 -17.82 3.28 -7.67
CA ARG A 334 -16.71 4.10 -8.20
C ARG A 334 -16.21 5.18 -7.24
N PHE A 335 -16.66 5.18 -5.98
CA PHE A 335 -16.13 6.07 -4.96
C PHE A 335 -15.19 5.31 -4.02
N VAL A 336 -14.13 6.01 -3.62
CA VAL A 336 -13.22 5.56 -2.57
C VAL A 336 -13.62 6.25 -1.28
N ARG A 337 -13.77 5.49 -0.20
CA ARG A 337 -14.21 6.01 1.10
C ARG A 337 -13.12 5.84 2.15
N LEU A 338 -13.01 6.85 3.01
CA LEU A 338 -12.11 6.86 4.17
C LEU A 338 -12.93 6.55 5.42
N TYR A 339 -12.49 5.56 6.19
CA TYR A 339 -13.11 5.12 7.43
C TYR A 339 -12.12 5.25 8.58
N ASP A 340 -12.58 5.77 9.72
CA ASP A 340 -11.85 5.65 10.99
C ASP A 340 -12.37 4.40 11.71
N PRO A 341 -11.56 3.34 11.91
CA PRO A 341 -11.99 2.10 12.56
C PRO A 341 -12.39 2.31 14.03
N ARG A 342 -11.95 3.41 14.66
CA ARG A 342 -12.25 3.75 16.06
C ARG A 342 -13.55 4.53 16.21
N ALA A 343 -14.07 5.09 15.12
CA ALA A 343 -15.36 5.77 15.15
C ALA A 343 -16.46 4.71 15.31
N SER A 344 -16.92 4.50 16.54
CA SER A 344 -18.22 3.86 16.78
C SER A 344 -19.29 4.79 16.20
N GLY A 345 -20.01 4.33 15.18
CA GLY A 345 -20.92 5.15 14.39
C GLY A 345 -21.80 6.07 15.23
N SER A 346 -21.81 7.35 14.87
CA SER A 346 -22.83 8.33 15.26
C SER A 346 -23.82 8.50 14.13
#